data_AF-A0A353E225-F1
#
_entry.id   AF-A0A353E225-F1
#
_cell.length_a   1.000
_cell.length_b   1.000
_cell.length_c   1.000
_cell.angle_alpha   90.00
_cell.angle_beta   90.00
_cell.angle_gamma   90.00
#
_symmetry.space_group_name_H-M   'P 1'
#
loop_
_entity.id
_entity.type
_entity.pdbx_description
1 polymer ?
#
loop_
_entity_poly.entity_id
_entity_poly.type
_entity_poly.pdbx_seq_one_letter_code
_entity_poly.pdbx_strand_id
1 'polypeptide(L)'
;AELANGLGHLINGSLAMLNRYRSGVVPAPCDELKPEVSEAADEVLDLARSHRLQASLRRIWELIARVNQFIDQTAPFKLAKDPSQSDRLDEILYTLVESCRVIGVLLHPFLPITSKKIYEQLGLEVVPHLFEYATWGGLPQGHQVCAPEPLFPRKDLPTKQES
;
A
#
# COMPACT_ATOMS: atom_id res chain seq x y z
N ALA A 1 -1.00 -16.03 -8.94
CA ALA A 1 -0.57 -16.22 -7.54
C ALA A 1 0.44 -15.13 -7.14
N GLU A 2 1.45 -14.86 -7.97
CA GLU A 2 2.54 -13.93 -7.65
C GLU A 2 2.11 -12.46 -7.45
N LEU A 3 1.18 -11.94 -8.25
CA LEU A 3 0.66 -10.56 -8.10
C LEU A 3 -0.08 -10.34 -6.76
N ALA A 4 -1.01 -11.23 -6.41
CA ALA A 4 -1.72 -11.15 -5.13
C ALA A 4 -0.76 -11.28 -3.93
N ASN A 5 0.30 -12.08 -4.07
CA ASN A 5 1.35 -12.18 -3.07
C ASN A 5 2.13 -10.86 -2.93
N GLY A 6 2.45 -10.18 -4.03
CA GLY A 6 3.16 -8.89 -4.01
C GLY A 6 2.38 -7.77 -3.32
N LEU A 7 1.07 -7.65 -3.57
CA LEU A 7 0.22 -6.69 -2.85
C LEU A 7 0.10 -7.04 -1.37
N GLY A 8 -0.19 -8.31 -1.05
CA GLY A 8 -0.32 -8.74 0.34
C GLY A 8 0.98 -8.54 1.14
N HIS A 9 2.13 -8.81 0.52
CA HIS A 9 3.44 -8.58 1.12
C HIS A 9 3.68 -7.10 1.40
N LEU A 10 3.38 -6.23 0.42
CA LEU A 10 3.53 -4.79 0.57
C LEU A 10 2.68 -4.23 1.73
N ILE A 11 1.37 -4.50 1.72
CA ILE A 11 0.43 -3.95 2.72
C ILE A 11 0.80 -4.45 4.11
N ASN A 12 0.92 -5.78 4.28
CA ASN A 12 1.19 -6.38 5.58
C ASN A 12 2.59 -5.98 6.09
N GLY A 13 3.59 -5.95 5.21
CA GLY A 13 4.95 -5.58 5.56
C GLY A 13 5.05 -4.12 6.01
N SER A 14 4.45 -3.21 5.25
CA SER A 14 4.45 -1.77 5.57
C SER A 14 3.77 -1.49 6.90
N LEU A 15 2.58 -2.04 7.12
CA LEU A 15 1.83 -1.88 8.36
C LEU A 15 2.51 -2.57 9.55
N ALA A 16 3.10 -3.76 9.36
CA ALA A 16 3.85 -4.43 10.41
C ALA A 16 5.07 -3.64 10.85
N MET A 17 5.81 -3.04 9.90
CA MET A 17 6.95 -2.18 10.22
C MET A 17 6.51 -0.93 10.96
N LEU A 18 5.44 -0.27 10.52
CA LEU A 18 4.90 0.92 11.21
C LEU A 18 4.42 0.58 12.63
N ASN A 19 3.66 -0.51 12.78
CA ASN A 19 3.22 -1.01 14.10
C ASN A 19 4.41 -1.33 15.01
N ARG A 20 5.45 -1.97 14.47
CA ARG A 20 6.61 -2.38 15.25
C ARG A 20 7.50 -1.22 15.68
N TYR A 21 7.76 -0.27 14.80
CA TYR A 21 8.78 0.77 15.03
C TYR A 21 8.18 2.08 15.55
N ARG A 22 6.88 2.33 15.32
CA ARG A 22 6.17 3.55 15.72
C ARG A 22 4.80 3.28 16.36
N SER A 23 4.55 2.05 16.83
CA SER A 23 3.29 1.69 17.48
C SER A 23 2.04 1.97 16.62
N GLY A 24 2.21 1.97 15.29
CA GLY A 24 1.12 2.21 14.34
C GLY A 24 0.78 3.69 14.15
N VAL A 25 1.59 4.59 14.70
CA VAL A 25 1.39 6.04 14.57
C VAL A 25 2.14 6.53 13.32
N VAL A 26 1.40 7.12 12.38
CA VAL A 26 1.94 7.66 11.13
C VAL A 26 2.91 8.84 11.43
N PRO A 27 4.16 8.81 10.91
CA PRO A 27 5.11 9.89 11.07
C PRO A 27 4.75 11.16 10.28
N ALA A 28 5.62 12.16 10.32
CA ALA A 28 5.45 13.38 9.52
C ALA A 28 5.42 13.06 8.01
N PRO A 29 4.57 13.75 7.23
CA PRO A 29 4.55 13.60 5.79
C PRO A 29 5.90 13.84 5.11
N CYS A 30 6.19 12.99 4.13
CA CYS A 30 7.36 13.06 3.27
C CYS A 30 6.95 12.84 1.80
N ASP A 31 7.71 13.43 0.88
CA ASP A 31 7.41 13.44 -0.55
C ASP A 31 8.36 12.55 -1.38
N GLU A 32 9.13 11.65 -0.75
CA GLU A 32 10.20 10.90 -1.43
C GLU A 32 9.73 10.11 -2.65
N LEU A 33 8.62 9.36 -2.53
CA LEU A 33 8.04 8.57 -3.64
C LEU A 33 6.83 9.26 -4.27
N LYS A 34 6.54 10.50 -3.87
CA LYS A 34 5.39 11.26 -4.37
C LYS A 34 5.42 11.41 -5.89
N PRO A 35 6.54 11.74 -6.56
CA PRO A 35 6.57 11.91 -8.00
C PRO A 35 6.15 10.63 -8.72
N GLU A 36 6.76 9.48 -8.39
CA GLU A 36 6.47 8.22 -9.06
C GLU A 36 5.04 7.71 -8.78
N VAL A 37 4.54 7.93 -7.56
CA VAL A 37 3.18 7.54 -7.18
C VAL A 37 2.14 8.42 -7.87
N SER A 38 2.40 9.73 -7.96
CA SER A 38 1.50 10.68 -8.63
C SER A 38 1.48 10.43 -10.14
N GLU A 39 2.64 10.25 -10.77
CA GLU A 39 2.75 9.90 -12.20
C GLU A 39 1.99 8.61 -12.51
N ALA A 40 2.17 7.56 -11.70
CA ALA A 40 1.44 6.32 -11.88
C ALA A 40 -0.08 6.49 -11.71
N ALA A 41 -0.53 7.30 -10.75
CA ALA A 41 -1.94 7.58 -10.53
C ALA A 41 -2.57 8.33 -11.73
N ASP A 42 -1.87 9.33 -12.26
CA ASP A 42 -2.30 10.10 -13.43
C ASP A 42 -2.39 9.20 -14.68
N GLU A 43 -1.37 8.36 -14.93
CA GLU A 43 -1.40 7.40 -16.03
C GLU A 43 -2.54 6.38 -15.91
N VAL A 44 -2.81 5.88 -14.70
CA VAL A 44 -3.94 4.98 -14.44
C VAL A 44 -5.27 5.67 -14.76
N LEU A 45 -5.43 6.93 -14.36
CA LEU A 45 -6.61 7.74 -14.66
C LEU A 45 -6.79 7.92 -16.17
N ASP A 46 -5.73 8.27 -16.90
CA ASP A 46 -5.78 8.49 -18.35
C ASP A 46 -6.09 7.21 -19.12
N LEU A 47 -5.49 6.08 -18.73
CA LEU A 47 -5.78 4.77 -19.29
C LEU A 47 -7.23 4.35 -19.02
N ALA A 48 -7.74 4.59 -17.81
CA ALA A 48 -9.11 4.26 -17.43
C ALA A 48 -10.12 5.11 -18.22
N ARG A 49 -9.88 6.42 -18.34
CA ARG A 49 -10.69 7.34 -19.17
C ARG A 49 -10.70 6.94 -20.65
N SER A 50 -9.61 6.33 -21.12
CA SER A 50 -9.48 5.79 -22.49
C SER A 50 -10.02 4.37 -22.65
N HIS A 51 -10.80 3.85 -21.69
CA HIS A 51 -11.34 2.49 -21.65
C HIS A 51 -10.28 1.37 -21.68
N ARG A 52 -9.01 1.65 -21.34
CA ARG A 52 -7.91 0.69 -21.30
C ARG A 52 -7.74 0.09 -19.90
N LEU A 53 -8.79 -0.55 -19.40
CA LEU A 53 -8.85 -1.08 -18.03
C LEU A 53 -7.75 -2.12 -17.72
N GLN A 54 -7.40 -2.98 -18.67
CA GLN A 54 -6.31 -3.95 -18.47
C GLN A 54 -4.94 -3.28 -18.34
N ALA A 55 -4.69 -2.22 -19.11
CA ALA A 55 -3.46 -1.44 -19.01
C ALA A 55 -3.41 -0.64 -17.70
N SER A 56 -4.56 -0.08 -17.29
CA SER A 56 -4.71 0.62 -16.00
C SER A 56 -4.34 -0.32 -14.85
N LEU A 57 -4.92 -1.52 -14.82
CA LEU A 57 -4.63 -2.51 -13.79
C LEU A 57 -3.16 -2.95 -13.82
N ARG A 58 -2.57 -3.15 -15.02
CA ARG A 58 -1.14 -3.45 -15.15
C ARG A 58 -0.28 -2.35 -14.54
N ARG A 59 -0.61 -1.08 -14.79
CA ARG A 59 0.13 0.06 -14.25
C ARG A 59 0.07 0.12 -12.72
N ILE A 60 -1.08 -0.22 -12.13
CA ILE A 60 -1.19 -0.35 -10.66
C ILE A 60 -0.26 -1.45 -10.13
N TRP A 61 -0.15 -2.59 -10.82
CA TRP A 61 0.78 -3.66 -10.42
C TRP A 61 2.25 -3.25 -10.54
N GLU A 62 2.60 -2.46 -11.56
CA GLU A 62 3.95 -1.89 -11.69
C GLU A 62 4.25 -0.92 -10.53
N LEU A 63 3.28 -0.10 -10.11
CA LEU A 63 3.42 0.75 -8.93
C LEU A 63 3.65 -0.09 -7.67
N ILE A 64 2.87 -1.16 -7.46
CA ILE A 64 3.08 -2.09 -6.33
C ILE A 64 4.50 -2.68 -6.36
N ALA A 65 5.02 -3.04 -7.53
CA ALA A 65 6.39 -3.54 -7.67
C ALA A 65 7.43 -2.46 -7.33
N ARG A 66 7.23 -1.21 -7.78
CA ARG A 66 8.11 -0.07 -7.48
C ARG A 66 8.18 0.23 -5.98
N VAL A 67 7.06 0.15 -5.26
CA VAL A 67 7.01 0.36 -3.81
C VAL A 67 7.69 -0.80 -3.06
N ASN A 68 7.51 -2.05 -3.51
CA ASN A 68 8.27 -3.17 -2.95
C ASN A 68 9.79 -2.98 -3.17
N GLN A 69 10.20 -2.56 -4.36
CA GLN A 69 11.60 -2.25 -4.66
C GLN A 69 12.15 -1.13 -3.76
N PHE A 70 11.33 -0.14 -3.41
CA PHE A 70 11.70 0.90 -2.46
C PHE A 70 12.00 0.34 -1.07
N ILE A 71 11.25 -0.65 -0.58
CA ILE A 71 11.55 -1.34 0.68
C ILE A 71 12.92 -2.02 0.60
N ASP A 72 13.21 -2.72 -0.51
CA ASP A 72 14.48 -3.42 -0.69
C ASP A 72 15.68 -2.45 -0.72
N GLN A 73 15.53 -1.33 -1.44
CA GLN A 73 16.54 -0.29 -1.57
C GLN A 73 16.82 0.43 -0.25
N THR A 74 15.79 0.72 0.53
CA THR A 74 15.91 1.48 1.78
C THR A 74 16.21 0.61 2.99
N ALA A 75 15.90 -0.69 2.92
CA ALA A 75 16.13 -1.67 3.96
C ALA A 75 15.75 -1.16 5.38
N PRO A 76 14.50 -0.75 5.62
CA PRO A 76 14.06 -0.08 6.86
C PRO A 76 14.34 -0.91 8.12
N PHE A 77 14.33 -2.24 8.01
CA PHE A 77 14.68 -3.15 9.10
C PHE A 77 16.15 -3.06 9.56
N LYS A 78 17.06 -2.54 8.72
CA LYS A 78 18.44 -2.23 9.10
C LYS A 78 18.48 -0.86 9.78
N LEU A 79 17.82 0.14 9.19
CA LEU A 79 17.76 1.50 9.73
C LEU A 79 17.13 1.53 11.13
N ALA A 80 16.12 0.70 11.38
CA ALA A 80 15.48 0.57 12.70
C ALA A 80 16.40 0.09 13.82
N LYS A 81 17.61 -0.39 13.51
CA LYS A 81 18.61 -0.79 14.50
C LYS A 81 19.58 0.34 14.86
N ASP A 82 19.56 1.45 14.12
CA ASP A 82 20.42 2.61 14.32
C ASP A 82 19.58 3.83 14.73
N PRO A 83 19.65 4.24 16.02
CA PRO A 83 18.89 5.39 16.50
C PRO A 83 19.19 6.70 15.77
N SER A 84 20.39 6.86 15.19
CA SER A 84 20.74 8.07 14.44
C SER A 84 19.99 8.18 13.11
N GLN A 85 19.42 7.09 12.63
CA GLN A 85 18.65 7.02 11.39
C GLN A 85 17.13 7.08 11.62
N SER A 86 16.70 7.49 12.82
CA SER A 86 15.27 7.50 13.19
C SER A 86 14.43 8.36 12.25
N ASP A 87 14.90 9.55 11.89
CA ASP A 87 14.16 10.47 11.00
C ASP A 87 14.04 9.87 9.59
N ARG A 88 15.12 9.24 9.10
CA ARG A 88 15.11 8.56 7.81
C ARG A 88 14.13 7.39 7.79
N LEU A 89 14.06 6.64 8.89
CA LEU A 89 13.08 5.57 9.03
C LEU A 89 11.66 6.12 8.99
N ASP A 90 11.39 7.28 9.58
CA ASP A 90 10.08 7.92 9.59
C ASP A 90 9.61 8.31 8.19
N GLU A 91 10.49 8.92 7.40
CA GLU A 91 10.22 9.24 5.99
C GLU A 91 9.84 8.00 5.18
N ILE A 92 10.60 6.90 5.36
CA ILE A 92 10.35 5.63 4.68
C ILE A 92 9.00 5.05 5.12
N LEU A 93 8.74 4.99 6.43
CA LEU A 93 7.51 4.43 6.96
C LEU A 93 6.29 5.21 6.48
N TYR A 94 6.34 6.55 6.48
CA TYR A 94 5.30 7.39 5.90
C TYR A 94 5.07 7.06 4.42
N THR A 95 6.15 7.06 3.64
CA THR A 95 6.13 6.79 2.20
C THR A 95 5.46 5.45 1.88
N LEU A 96 5.73 4.42 2.67
CA LEU A 96 5.13 3.10 2.50
C LEU A 96 3.62 3.10 2.75
N VAL A 97 3.15 3.61 3.88
CA VAL A 97 1.72 3.58 4.21
C VAL A 97 0.91 4.53 3.35
N GLU A 98 1.48 5.66 2.95
CA GLU A 98 0.83 6.59 2.03
C GLU A 98 0.72 6.00 0.62
N SER A 99 1.75 5.31 0.14
CA SER A 99 1.67 4.53 -1.11
C SER A 99 0.58 3.46 -1.04
N CYS A 100 0.46 2.75 0.09
CA CYS A 100 -0.60 1.76 0.31
C CYS A 100 -2.00 2.40 0.22
N ARG A 101 -2.19 3.59 0.77
CA ARG A 101 -3.46 4.33 0.69
C ARG A 101 -3.80 4.68 -0.75
N VAL A 102 -2.86 5.24 -1.50
CA VAL A 102 -3.05 5.60 -2.92
C VAL A 102 -3.39 4.35 -3.75
N ILE A 103 -2.65 3.25 -3.58
CA ILE A 103 -2.92 1.96 -4.24
C ILE A 103 -4.34 1.47 -3.92
N GLY A 104 -4.80 1.64 -2.67
CA GLY A 104 -6.18 1.31 -2.28
C GLY A 104 -7.23 2.07 -3.08
N VAL A 105 -7.03 3.37 -3.35
CA VAL A 105 -7.94 4.14 -4.23
C VAL A 105 -7.92 3.58 -5.65
N LEU A 106 -6.71 3.40 -6.22
CA LEU A 106 -6.54 2.97 -7.60
C LEU A 106 -7.11 1.56 -7.85
N LEU A 107 -7.03 0.67 -6.86
CA LEU A 107 -7.57 -0.68 -6.96
C LEU A 107 -9.09 -0.74 -6.80
N HIS A 108 -9.73 0.27 -6.23
CA HIS A 108 -11.14 0.20 -5.83
C HIS A 108 -12.11 -0.15 -6.96
N PRO A 109 -11.96 0.41 -8.19
CA PRO A 109 -12.82 0.04 -9.31
C PRO A 109 -12.64 -1.41 -9.80
N PHE A 110 -11.52 -2.06 -9.47
CA PHE A 110 -11.19 -3.42 -9.91
C PHE A 110 -11.39 -4.46 -8.81
N LEU A 111 -11.03 -4.11 -7.57
CA LEU A 111 -11.00 -4.97 -6.39
C LEU A 111 -11.58 -4.21 -5.18
N PRO A 112 -12.89 -3.90 -5.16
CA PRO A 112 -13.50 -3.06 -4.11
C PRO A 112 -13.39 -3.67 -2.71
N ILE A 113 -13.52 -5.00 -2.61
CA ILE A 113 -13.38 -5.72 -1.33
C ILE A 113 -11.95 -5.63 -0.80
N THR A 114 -10.95 -5.81 -1.67
CA THR A 114 -9.53 -5.71 -1.29
C THR A 114 -9.17 -4.28 -0.90
N SER A 115 -9.67 -3.30 -1.65
CA SER A 115 -9.42 -1.88 -1.39
C SER A 115 -10.01 -1.43 -0.05
N LYS A 116 -11.22 -1.91 0.27
CA LYS A 116 -11.82 -1.69 1.59
C LYS A 116 -10.97 -2.27 2.72
N LYS A 117 -10.48 -3.51 2.57
CA LYS A 117 -9.60 -4.12 3.58
C LYS A 117 -8.29 -3.35 3.77
N ILE A 118 -7.71 -2.83 2.69
CA ILE A 118 -6.51 -1.97 2.78
C ILE A 118 -6.83 -0.73 3.62
N TYR A 119 -7.94 -0.07 3.34
CA TYR A 119 -8.38 1.13 4.07
C TYR A 119 -8.70 0.85 5.54
N GLU A 120 -9.42 -0.23 5.83
CA GLU A 120 -9.70 -0.67 7.20
C GLU A 120 -8.40 -0.89 8.00
N GLN A 121 -7.40 -1.52 7.39
CA GLN A 121 -6.09 -1.71 8.02
C GLN A 121 -5.29 -0.41 8.18
N LEU A 122 -5.49 0.56 7.27
CA LEU A 122 -4.94 1.91 7.40
C LEU A 122 -5.71 2.76 8.44
N GLY A 123 -6.77 2.24 9.07
CA GLY A 123 -7.60 3.01 10.01
C GLY A 123 -8.49 4.05 9.31
N LEU A 124 -8.85 3.81 8.05
CA LEU A 124 -9.70 4.68 7.24
C LEU A 124 -11.05 4.01 6.96
N GLU A 125 -12.14 4.76 7.07
CA GLU A 125 -13.50 4.20 6.95
C GLU A 125 -13.98 4.07 5.50
N VAL A 126 -13.62 5.04 4.65
CA VAL A 126 -14.19 5.18 3.31
C VAL A 126 -13.10 5.17 2.26
N VAL A 127 -13.19 4.23 1.34
CA VAL A 127 -12.40 4.24 0.10
C VAL A 127 -13.07 5.19 -0.89
N PRO A 128 -12.39 6.24 -1.36
CA PRO A 128 -12.91 7.08 -2.42
C PRO A 128 -13.21 6.27 -3.68
N HIS A 129 -14.33 6.58 -4.34
CA HIS A 129 -14.77 5.82 -5.51
C HIS A 129 -14.13 6.27 -6.84
N LEU A 130 -13.45 7.43 -6.85
CA LEU A 130 -12.85 8.02 -8.04
C LEU A 130 -11.32 8.01 -7.94
N PHE A 131 -10.68 7.70 -9.07
CA PHE A 131 -9.22 7.76 -9.22
C PHE A 131 -8.63 9.13 -8.88
N GLU A 132 -9.40 10.21 -9.04
CA GLU A 132 -8.97 11.59 -8.75
C GLU A 132 -8.63 11.82 -7.26
N TYR A 133 -9.06 10.92 -6.36
CA TYR A 133 -8.70 10.97 -4.94
C TYR A 133 -7.41 10.18 -4.62
N ALA A 134 -6.74 9.62 -5.63
CA ALA A 134 -5.45 8.95 -5.51
C ALA A 134 -4.27 9.94 -5.44
N THR A 135 -4.46 11.07 -4.76
CA THR A 135 -3.48 12.14 -4.60
C THR A 135 -2.61 11.89 -3.38
N TRP A 136 -1.29 12.12 -3.47
CA TRP A 136 -0.37 12.01 -2.33
C TRP A 136 -0.71 12.98 -1.17
N GLY A 137 -0.37 12.60 0.06
CA GLY A 137 -0.49 13.42 1.26
C GLY A 137 -1.80 13.21 2.04
N GLY A 138 -2.49 12.09 1.86
CA GLY A 138 -3.80 11.85 2.48
C GLY A 138 -3.77 11.31 3.91
N LEU A 139 -2.63 10.78 4.38
CA LEU A 139 -2.45 10.39 5.78
C LEU A 139 -1.81 11.54 6.59
N PRO A 140 -2.49 12.06 7.64
CA PRO A 140 -1.89 13.08 8.50
C PRO A 140 -0.92 12.46 9.52
N GLN A 141 0.04 13.26 9.97
CA GLN A 141 0.90 12.90 11.09
C GLN A 141 0.07 12.56 12.33
N GLY A 142 0.46 11.53 13.07
CA GLY A 142 -0.25 11.10 14.29
C GLY A 142 -1.46 10.21 14.02
N HIS A 143 -1.83 9.98 12.75
CA HIS A 143 -2.88 9.03 12.40
C HIS A 143 -2.56 7.62 12.90
N GLN A 144 -3.55 6.92 13.44
CA GLN A 144 -3.38 5.58 13.97
C GLN A 144 -3.83 4.55 12.94
N VAL A 145 -2.91 3.69 12.51
CA VAL A 145 -3.26 2.51 11.71
C VAL A 145 -3.67 1.34 12.59
N CYS A 146 -4.38 0.37 12.02
CA CYS A 146 -4.74 -0.88 12.67
C CYS A 146 -3.57 -1.87 12.64
N ALA A 147 -3.72 -2.97 13.38
CA ALA A 147 -2.80 -4.10 13.27
C ALA A 147 -2.92 -4.74 11.87
N PRO A 148 -1.79 -5.21 11.28
CA PRO A 148 -1.80 -5.84 9.98
C PRO A 148 -2.55 -7.19 10.02
N GLU A 149 -3.42 -7.40 9.04
CA GLU A 149 -4.15 -8.65 8.84
C GLU A 149 -3.90 -9.22 7.44
N PRO A 150 -3.79 -10.56 7.28
CA PRO A 150 -3.60 -11.16 5.96
C PRO A 150 -4.66 -10.73 4.93
N LEU A 151 -4.25 -9.94 3.94
CA LEU A 151 -5.15 -9.40 2.91
C LEU A 151 -5.88 -10.49 2.11
N PHE A 152 -5.18 -11.59 1.84
CA PHE A 152 -5.70 -12.76 1.14
C PHE A 152 -5.57 -14.01 2.03
N PRO A 153 -6.64 -14.42 2.75
CA PRO A 153 -6.61 -15.67 3.49
C PRO A 153 -6.42 -16.85 2.53
N ARG A 154 -5.60 -17.83 2.93
CA ARG A 154 -5.48 -19.08 2.18
C ARG A 154 -6.85 -19.76 2.22
N LYS A 155 -7.46 -20.00 1.05
CA LYS A 155 -8.61 -20.91 0.98
C LYS A 155 -8.05 -22.30 1.26
N ASP A 156 -8.29 -22.84 2.45
CA ASP A 156 -8.14 -24.27 2.67
C ASP A 156 -9.13 -24.95 1.70
N LEU A 157 -8.59 -25.56 0.63
CA LEU A 157 -9.39 -26.43 -0.20
C LEU A 157 -9.82 -27.59 0.71
N PRO A 158 -11.12 -27.93 0.80
CA PRO A 158 -11.52 -29.11 1.54
C PRO A 158 -10.79 -30.30 0.92
N THR A 159 -10.00 -30.99 1.72
CA THR A 159 -9.36 -32.26 1.34
C THR A 159 -10.47 -33.15 0.79
N LYS A 160 -10.41 -33.47 -0.51
CA LYS A 160 -11.26 -34.51 -1.09
C LYS A 160 -10.98 -35.77 -0.27
N GLN A 161 -11.89 -36.13 0.62
CA GLN A 161 -11.94 -37.48 1.15
C GLN A 161 -12.44 -38.35 0.00
N GLU A 162 -11.50 -39.02 -0.68
CA GLU A 162 -11.84 -40.10 -1.59
C GLU A 162 -12.57 -41.18 -0.77
N SER A 163 -13.81 -41.48 -1.15
CA SER A 163 -14.58 -42.64 -0.69
C SER A 163 -14.56 -43.71 -1.77
#